data_AF-A0A963YUV2-F1
#
_entry.id   AF-A0A963YUV2-F1
#
_cell.length_a   1.000
_cell.length_b   1.000
_cell.length_c   1.000
_cell.angle_alpha   90.00
_cell.angle_beta   90.00
_cell.angle_gamma   90.00
#
_symmetry.space_group_name_H-M   'P 1'
#
loop_
_entity.id
_entity.type
_entity.pdbx_description
1 polymer ?
#
loop_
_entity_poly.entity_id
_entity_poly.type
_entity_poly.pdbx_seq_one_letter_code
_entity_poly.pdbx_strand_id
1 'polypeptide(L)'
;MDVVNRARWRAEPQSDRAPPKPAEDKPTRPQPIRDAILRFMSEPRSAGEIAEHIVRPVPTATGHLRAMMQRGLVRRIAFGTYALSEYAGPDVRIPQRRSQSTREMRSTIRAHLCDRCSVQGLHLRTGISEKAVRVALRDLWFSGLLEGDETTGYRLVKHLRQS
;
A
#
# COMPACT_ATOMS: atom_id res chain seq x y z
N MET A 1 -61.68 0.00 58.64
CA MET A 1 -61.05 0.89 57.66
C MET A 1 -59.57 0.56 57.65
N ASP A 2 -58.98 0.52 56.45
CA ASP A 2 -57.60 0.13 56.06
C ASP A 2 -57.27 -1.37 56.22
N VAL A 3 -57.21 -2.26 55.20
CA VAL A 3 -56.67 -2.19 53.81
C VAL A 3 -55.16 -1.85 53.92
N VAL A 4 -54.14 -2.67 53.61
CA VAL A 4 -53.84 -3.47 52.40
C VAL A 4 -52.64 -4.43 52.65
N ASN A 5 -52.77 -5.66 52.15
CA ASN A 5 -51.81 -6.64 51.58
C ASN A 5 -50.30 -6.70 51.95
N ARG A 6 -49.90 -7.95 52.29
CA ARG A 6 -49.05 -8.88 51.49
C ARG A 6 -48.04 -8.27 50.51
N ALA A 7 -46.74 -8.48 50.80
CA ALA A 7 -45.67 -8.61 49.80
C ALA A 7 -44.69 -9.69 50.32
N ARG A 8 -44.74 -10.93 49.84
CA ARG A 8 -44.24 -11.45 48.56
C ARG A 8 -42.71 -11.40 48.51
N TRP A 9 -42.10 -12.44 49.08
CA TRP A 9 -40.72 -12.85 48.88
C TRP A 9 -40.33 -12.76 47.41
N ARG A 10 -39.38 -11.88 47.07
CA ARG A 10 -38.60 -11.96 45.84
C ARG A 10 -37.17 -12.32 46.23
N ALA A 11 -36.75 -13.49 45.79
CA ALA A 11 -35.34 -13.86 45.70
C ALA A 11 -34.70 -12.98 44.62
N GLU A 12 -33.71 -12.17 45.00
CA GLU A 12 -32.77 -11.57 44.06
C GLU A 12 -31.60 -12.54 43.88
N PRO A 13 -31.30 -13.02 42.65
CA PRO A 13 -30.10 -13.77 42.41
C PRO A 13 -28.90 -12.84 42.36
N GLN A 14 -27.94 -13.17 43.21
CA GLN A 14 -26.58 -12.66 43.30
C GLN A 14 -25.90 -12.68 41.92
N SER A 15 -25.76 -11.51 41.30
CA SER A 15 -25.00 -11.34 40.05
C SER A 15 -23.55 -11.00 40.39
N ASP A 16 -22.76 -12.03 40.67
CA ASP A 16 -21.28 -12.01 40.66
C ASP A 16 -20.74 -11.71 39.26
N ARG A 17 -21.02 -10.52 38.72
CA ARG A 17 -20.30 -10.01 37.55
C ARG A 17 -19.04 -9.33 38.05
N ALA A 18 -17.96 -10.09 38.02
CA ALA A 18 -16.61 -9.56 38.10
C ALA A 18 -16.49 -8.31 37.20
N PRO A 19 -15.77 -7.26 37.65
CA PRO A 19 -15.55 -6.08 36.81
C PRO A 19 -14.91 -6.51 35.48
N PRO A 20 -15.29 -5.88 34.35
CA PRO A 20 -14.66 -6.20 33.07
C PRO A 20 -13.15 -6.00 33.23
N LYS A 21 -12.37 -7.05 32.94
CA LYS A 21 -10.91 -6.96 32.91
C LYS A 21 -10.53 -5.77 32.04
N PRO A 22 -9.62 -4.88 32.48
CA PRO A 22 -9.13 -3.82 31.63
C PRO A 22 -8.61 -4.47 30.35
N ALA A 23 -9.09 -4.00 29.20
CA ALA A 23 -8.64 -4.48 27.91
C ALA A 23 -7.12 -4.27 27.87
N GLU A 24 -6.37 -5.37 27.92
CA GLU A 24 -4.91 -5.33 27.75
C GLU A 24 -4.62 -4.63 26.43
N ASP A 25 -3.96 -3.47 26.51
CA ASP A 25 -3.38 -2.79 25.36
C ASP A 25 -2.42 -3.76 24.70
N LYS A 26 -2.92 -4.46 23.67
CA LYS A 26 -2.07 -5.33 22.86
C LYS A 26 -0.94 -4.46 22.32
N PRO A 27 0.34 -4.85 22.51
CA PRO A 27 1.46 -4.08 21.98
C PRO A 27 1.24 -3.91 20.48
N THR A 28 1.04 -2.66 20.06
CA THR A 28 0.83 -2.33 18.66
C THR A 28 2.09 -2.75 17.91
N ARG A 29 1.99 -3.83 17.14
CA ARG A 29 3.11 -4.33 16.32
C ARG A 29 3.64 -3.17 15.48
N PRO A 30 4.96 -2.92 15.43
CA PRO A 30 5.55 -1.87 14.60
C PRO A 30 5.06 -1.98 13.15
N GLN A 31 4.56 -0.88 12.58
CA GLN A 31 4.11 -0.81 11.19
C GLN A 31 4.99 0.17 10.40
N PRO A 32 6.28 -0.13 10.18
CA PRO A 32 7.26 0.85 9.67
C PRO A 32 6.86 1.46 8.31
N ILE A 33 6.22 0.68 7.43
CA ILE A 33 5.72 1.18 6.14
C ILE A 33 4.56 2.16 6.32
N ARG A 34 3.60 1.84 7.19
CA ARG A 34 2.48 2.74 7.47
C ARG A 34 2.99 4.05 8.06
N ASP A 35 3.91 3.96 9.03
CA ASP A 35 4.45 5.13 9.69
C ASP A 35 5.26 6.01 8.72
N ALA A 36 6.01 5.40 7.80
CA ALA A 36 6.69 6.11 6.72
C ALA A 36 5.70 6.84 5.80
N ILE A 37 4.62 6.18 5.37
CA ILE A 37 3.57 6.80 4.54
C ILE A 37 2.94 7.98 5.27
N LEU A 38 2.53 7.81 6.53
CA LEU A 38 1.87 8.87 7.30
C LEU A 38 2.79 10.08 7.51
N ARG A 39 4.07 9.86 7.82
CA ARG A 39 5.06 10.95 7.96
C ARG A 39 5.31 11.69 6.64
N PHE A 40 5.25 11.00 5.51
CA PHE A 40 5.46 11.60 4.20
C PHE A 40 4.25 12.42 3.70
N MET A 41 3.05 12.06 4.15
CA MET A 41 1.79 12.66 3.71
C MET A 41 1.41 13.92 4.51
N SER A 42 2.30 14.91 4.61
CA SER A 42 1.95 16.23 5.18
C SER A 42 0.96 17.01 4.28
N GLU A 43 0.96 16.70 2.99
CA GLU A 43 0.10 17.26 1.95
C GLU A 43 -0.46 16.11 1.10
N PRO A 44 -1.46 16.35 0.23
CA PRO A 44 -1.87 15.34 -0.73
C PRO A 44 -0.67 14.86 -1.57
N ARG A 45 -0.59 13.55 -1.81
CA ARG A 45 0.47 12.91 -2.61
C ARG A 45 -0.12 11.92 -3.59
N SER A 46 0.54 11.74 -4.72
CA SER A 46 0.19 10.71 -5.70
C SER A 46 0.63 9.33 -5.22
N ALA A 47 -0.04 8.27 -5.69
CA ALA A 47 0.39 6.89 -5.46
C ALA A 47 1.82 6.63 -5.94
N GLY A 48 2.24 7.30 -7.03
CA GLY A 48 3.59 7.21 -7.57
C GLY A 48 4.64 7.78 -6.63
N GLU A 49 4.42 8.98 -6.09
CA GLU A 49 5.34 9.60 -5.12
C GLU A 49 5.43 8.77 -3.83
N ILE A 50 4.29 8.25 -3.35
CA ILE A 50 4.26 7.40 -2.17
C ILE A 50 5.05 6.10 -2.41
N ALA A 51 4.87 5.47 -3.58
CA ALA A 51 5.60 4.27 -3.98
C ALA A 51 7.11 4.51 -4.05
N GLU A 52 7.53 5.65 -4.60
CA GLU A 52 8.93 6.08 -4.61
C GLU A 52 9.48 6.29 -3.20
N HIS A 53 8.72 6.95 -2.32
CA HIS A 53 9.14 7.21 -0.95
C HIS A 53 9.36 5.94 -0.13
N ILE A 54 8.46 4.95 -0.25
CA ILE A 54 8.58 3.69 0.50
C ILE A 54 9.43 2.63 -0.21
N VAL A 55 9.97 2.96 -1.39
CA VAL A 55 10.76 2.06 -2.24
C VAL A 55 10.01 0.74 -2.50
N ARG A 56 8.75 0.85 -2.94
CA ARG A 56 7.92 -0.29 -3.35
C ARG A 56 7.21 -0.03 -4.68
N PRO A 57 6.81 -1.07 -5.42
CA PRO A 57 5.98 -0.90 -6.61
C PRO A 57 4.65 -0.20 -6.31
N VAL A 58 4.12 0.53 -7.28
CA VAL A 58 2.84 1.25 -7.15
C VAL A 58 1.69 0.33 -6.70
N PRO A 59 1.53 -0.90 -7.23
CA PRO A 59 0.48 -1.82 -6.73
C PRO A 59 0.61 -2.11 -5.23
N THR A 60 1.84 -2.29 -4.73
CA THR A 60 2.09 -2.53 -3.30
C THR A 60 1.72 -1.31 -2.46
N ALA A 61 2.15 -0.11 -2.89
CA ALA A 61 1.78 1.14 -2.23
C ALA A 61 0.25 1.34 -2.20
N THR A 62 -0.44 1.08 -3.31
CA THR A 62 -1.91 1.18 -3.36
C THR A 62 -2.61 0.16 -2.47
N GLY A 63 -2.03 -1.04 -2.29
CA GLY A 63 -2.52 -2.03 -1.33
C GLY A 63 -2.45 -1.52 0.11
N HIS A 64 -1.32 -0.92 0.50
CA HIS A 64 -1.18 -0.27 1.80
C HIS A 64 -2.18 0.88 1.98
N LEU A 65 -2.31 1.75 0.98
CA LEU A 65 -3.25 2.88 1.02
C LEU A 65 -4.69 2.40 1.15
N ARG A 66 -5.10 1.34 0.45
CA ARG A 66 -6.43 0.75 0.59
C ARG A 66 -6.68 0.25 2.01
N ALA A 67 -5.73 -0.44 2.62
CA ALA A 67 -5.83 -0.90 4.01
C ALA A 67 -5.88 0.28 5.00
N MET A 68 -5.16 1.37 4.73
CA MET A 68 -5.19 2.58 5.54
C MET A 68 -6.50 3.36 5.39
N MET A 69 -7.09 3.39 4.20
CA MET A 69 -8.43 3.96 3.96
C MET A 69 -9.51 3.23 4.75
N GLN A 70 -9.46 1.89 4.77
CA GLN A 70 -10.40 1.07 5.55
C GLN A 70 -10.30 1.34 7.06
N ARG A 71 -9.15 1.83 7.53
CA ARG A 71 -8.91 2.22 8.92
C ARG A 71 -9.15 3.71 9.18
N GLY A 72 -9.62 4.46 8.19
CA GLY A 72 -9.88 5.90 8.31
C GLY A 72 -8.64 6.76 8.53
N LEU A 73 -7.45 6.30 8.13
CA LEU A 73 -6.19 7.04 8.32
C LEU A 73 -5.85 7.97 7.14
N VAL A 74 -6.31 7.59 5.95
CA VAL A 74 -6.09 8.33 4.71
C VAL A 74 -7.37 8.28 3.90
N ARG A 75 -7.53 9.26 3.01
CA ARG A 75 -8.63 9.29 2.05
C ARG A 75 -8.10 9.55 0.66
N ARG A 76 -8.81 9.03 -0.35
CA ARG A 76 -8.54 9.33 -1.75
C ARG A 76 -9.33 10.58 -2.13
N ILE A 77 -8.63 11.65 -2.50
CA ILE A 77 -9.26 12.94 -2.87
C ILE A 77 -9.39 13.12 -4.39
N ALA A 78 -8.61 12.37 -5.18
CA ALA A 78 -8.70 12.38 -6.64
C ALA A 78 -8.17 11.06 -7.23
N PHE A 79 -8.24 10.91 -8.55
CA PHE A 79 -7.69 9.73 -9.22
C PHE A 79 -6.17 9.60 -8.97
N GLY A 80 -5.79 8.63 -8.12
CA GLY A 80 -4.39 8.36 -7.81
C GLY A 80 -3.77 9.36 -6.83
N THR A 81 -4.56 10.23 -6.19
CA THR A 81 -4.12 11.18 -5.16
C THR A 81 -4.74 10.83 -3.81
N TYR A 82 -3.92 10.82 -2.77
CA TYR A 82 -4.28 10.48 -1.41
C TYR A 82 -3.85 11.59 -0.47
N ALA A 83 -4.62 11.81 0.59
CA ALA A 83 -4.30 12.72 1.67
C ALA A 83 -4.59 12.05 3.01
N LEU A 84 -4.09 12.62 4.12
CA LEU A 84 -4.50 12.22 5.45
C LEU A 84 -6.01 12.40 5.62
N SER A 85 -6.61 11.62 6.52
CA SER A 85 -8.05 11.68 6.81
C SER A 85 -8.53 13.07 7.19
N GLU A 86 -7.73 13.79 7.96
CA GLU A 86 -7.97 15.12 8.52
C GLU A 86 -7.71 16.26 7.54
N TYR A 87 -7.17 15.97 6.35
CA TYR A 87 -6.91 16.99 5.34
C TYR A 87 -8.23 17.68 4.95
N ALA A 88 -8.34 18.99 5.18
CA ALA A 88 -9.53 19.79 4.89
C ALA A 88 -9.39 20.69 3.64
N GLY A 89 -8.28 20.59 2.91
CA GLY A 89 -8.06 21.38 1.69
C GLY A 89 -8.88 20.87 0.49
N PRO A 90 -8.76 21.57 -0.67
CA PRO A 90 -9.50 21.21 -1.87
C PRO A 90 -9.05 19.87 -2.44
N ASP A 91 -9.89 19.29 -3.29
CA ASP A 91 -9.53 18.13 -4.10
C ASP A 91 -8.50 18.54 -5.15
N VAL A 92 -7.25 18.09 -4.97
CA VAL A 92 -6.15 18.38 -5.88
C VAL A 92 -5.81 17.15 -6.72
N ARG A 93 -5.73 17.34 -8.03
CA ARG A 93 -5.23 16.33 -8.96
C ARG A 93 -3.73 16.51 -9.16
N ILE A 94 -2.94 15.69 -8.49
CA ILE A 94 -1.48 15.70 -8.63
C ILE A 94 -1.10 14.90 -9.89
N PRO A 95 -0.18 15.42 -10.73
CA PRO A 95 0.35 14.68 -11.86
C PRO A 95 0.87 13.31 -11.42
N GLN A 96 0.38 12.26 -12.08
CA GLN A 96 0.88 10.91 -11.82
C GLN A 96 2.29 10.75 -12.41
N ARG A 97 3.08 9.88 -11.79
CA ARG A 97 4.41 9.50 -12.28
C ARG A 97 4.31 9.13 -13.76
N ARG A 98 5.00 9.90 -14.61
CA ARG A 98 5.15 9.57 -16.04
C ARG A 98 6.24 8.52 -16.19
N SER A 99 5.98 7.53 -17.03
CA SER A 99 7.04 6.61 -17.43
C SER A 99 8.11 7.38 -18.22
N GLN A 100 9.37 7.08 -17.94
CA GLN A 100 10.52 7.71 -18.59
C GLN A 100 11.03 6.90 -19.80
N SER A 101 10.55 5.66 -19.95
CA SER A 101 10.77 4.79 -21.11
C SER A 101 9.58 4.81 -22.08
N THR A 102 9.84 4.52 -23.35
CA THR A 102 8.78 4.32 -24.34
C THR A 102 8.11 2.97 -24.16
N ARG A 103 6.91 2.81 -24.75
CA ARG A 103 6.19 1.53 -24.70
C ARG A 103 6.96 0.44 -25.44
N GLU A 104 7.54 0.79 -26.58
CA GLU A 104 8.34 -0.07 -27.44
C GLU A 104 9.56 -0.57 -26.67
N MET A 105 10.29 0.35 -26.00
CA MET A 105 11.45 0.00 -25.18
C MET A 105 11.08 -0.98 -24.07
N ARG A 106 9.98 -0.72 -23.34
CA ARG A 106 9.49 -1.65 -22.31
C ARG A 106 9.10 -3.00 -22.90
N SER A 107 8.46 -3.01 -24.07
CA SER A 107 8.06 -4.24 -24.76
C SER A 107 9.26 -5.08 -25.17
N THR A 108 10.28 -4.45 -25.76
CA THR A 108 11.54 -5.10 -26.13
C THR A 108 12.23 -5.68 -24.91
N ILE A 109 12.45 -4.86 -23.86
CA ILE A 109 13.09 -5.34 -22.62
C ILE A 109 12.31 -6.51 -22.01
N ARG A 110 10.98 -6.43 -21.96
CA ARG A 110 10.11 -7.49 -21.46
C ARG A 110 10.23 -8.78 -22.27
N ALA A 111 10.35 -8.71 -23.59
CA ALA A 111 10.51 -9.90 -24.43
C ALA A 111 11.82 -10.66 -24.17
N HIS A 112 12.85 -9.97 -23.66
CA HIS A 112 14.15 -10.57 -23.33
C HIS A 112 14.32 -10.90 -21.83
N LEU A 113 13.26 -10.77 -21.03
CA LEU A 113 13.22 -11.16 -19.62
C LEU A 113 12.66 -12.59 -19.48
N CYS A 114 13.39 -13.57 -20.02
CA CYS A 114 13.00 -14.99 -19.94
C CYS A 114 13.34 -15.60 -18.57
N ASP A 115 14.42 -15.12 -17.94
CA ASP A 115 14.93 -15.54 -16.62
C ASP A 115 15.49 -14.33 -15.85
N ARG A 116 16.27 -14.54 -14.77
CA ARG A 116 17.03 -13.47 -14.11
C ARG A 116 18.02 -12.85 -15.09
N CYS A 117 17.83 -11.57 -15.37
CA CYS A 117 18.67 -10.83 -16.31
C CYS A 117 19.34 -9.63 -15.63
N SER A 118 20.62 -9.44 -15.92
CA SER A 118 21.34 -8.22 -15.55
C SER A 118 21.09 -7.11 -16.58
N VAL A 119 21.39 -5.86 -16.20
CA VAL A 119 21.37 -4.71 -17.11
C VAL A 119 22.28 -4.95 -18.31
N GLN A 120 23.50 -5.43 -18.05
CA GLN A 120 24.48 -5.73 -19.09
C GLN A 120 23.98 -6.81 -20.07
N GLY A 121 23.36 -7.88 -19.55
CA GLY A 121 22.80 -8.94 -20.40
C GLY A 121 21.66 -8.45 -21.29
N LEU A 122 20.81 -7.54 -20.79
CA LEU A 122 19.77 -6.90 -21.58
C LEU A 122 20.33 -5.92 -22.62
N HIS A 123 21.36 -5.14 -22.25
CA HIS A 123 22.08 -4.28 -23.19
C HIS A 123 22.64 -5.09 -24.37
N LEU A 124 23.37 -6.17 -24.09
CA LEU A 124 23.99 -7.01 -25.12
C LEU A 124 22.96 -7.67 -26.05
N ARG A 125 21.79 -8.08 -25.52
CA ARG A 125 20.74 -8.73 -26.34
C ARG A 125 19.89 -7.77 -27.15
N THR A 126 19.72 -6.54 -26.69
CA THR A 126 18.80 -5.58 -27.30
C THR A 126 19.49 -4.45 -28.07
N GLY A 127 20.78 -4.24 -27.84
CA GLY A 127 21.52 -3.06 -28.31
C GLY A 127 21.11 -1.74 -27.64
N ILE A 128 20.15 -1.76 -26.71
CA ILE A 128 19.69 -0.57 -25.97
C ILE A 128 20.75 -0.20 -24.95
N SER A 129 21.11 1.09 -24.84
CA SER A 129 22.11 1.55 -23.86
C SER A 129 21.75 1.15 -22.43
N GLU A 130 22.74 0.83 -21.60
CA GLU A 130 22.50 0.43 -20.21
C GLU A 130 21.67 1.46 -19.42
N LYS A 131 21.89 2.75 -19.68
CA LYS A 131 21.09 3.83 -19.10
C LYS A 131 19.60 3.69 -19.47
N ALA A 132 19.29 3.45 -20.73
CA ALA A 132 17.91 3.27 -21.18
C ALA A 132 17.30 1.95 -20.67
N VAL A 133 18.11 0.87 -20.59
CA VAL A 133 17.72 -0.39 -19.95
C VAL A 133 17.31 -0.15 -18.49
N ARG A 134 18.13 0.55 -17.70
CA ARG A 134 17.82 0.89 -16.29
C ARG A 134 16.52 1.69 -16.17
N VAL A 135 16.31 2.66 -17.05
CA VAL A 135 15.07 3.46 -17.07
C VAL A 135 13.84 2.58 -17.35
N ALA A 136 13.92 1.70 -18.35
CA ALA A 136 12.84 0.78 -18.69
C ALA A 136 12.57 -0.24 -17.56
N LEU A 137 13.62 -0.81 -16.96
CA LEU A 137 13.51 -1.73 -15.82
C LEU A 137 12.88 -1.04 -14.61
N ARG A 138 13.28 0.20 -14.31
CA ARG A 138 12.68 1.01 -13.24
C ARG A 138 11.19 1.22 -13.48
N ASP A 139 10.79 1.60 -14.70
CA ASP A 139 9.38 1.79 -15.02
C ASP A 139 8.56 0.50 -14.91
N LEU A 140 9.09 -0.61 -15.41
CA LEU A 140 8.46 -1.93 -15.32
C LEU A 140 8.36 -2.40 -13.86
N TRP A 141 9.39 -2.17 -13.05
CA TRP A 141 9.39 -2.45 -11.61
C TRP A 141 8.34 -1.61 -10.87
N PHE A 142 8.26 -0.30 -11.13
CA PHE A 142 7.25 0.56 -10.52
C PHE A 142 5.83 0.15 -10.90
N SER A 143 5.64 -0.37 -12.12
CA SER A 143 4.34 -0.93 -12.55
C SER A 143 4.00 -2.28 -11.89
N GLY A 144 4.93 -2.89 -11.14
CA GLY A 144 4.76 -4.20 -10.53
C GLY A 144 4.92 -5.38 -11.48
N LEU A 145 5.45 -5.15 -12.69
CA LEU A 145 5.69 -6.20 -13.69
C LEU A 145 7.02 -6.92 -13.47
N LEU A 146 7.94 -6.32 -12.72
CA LEU A 146 9.25 -6.89 -12.40
C LEU A 146 9.45 -6.99 -10.89
N GLU A 147 10.26 -7.97 -10.54
CA GLU A 147 10.89 -8.12 -9.23
C GLU A 147 12.40 -8.31 -9.39
N GLY A 148 13.13 -8.14 -8.29
CA GLY A 148 14.59 -8.12 -8.28
C GLY A 148 15.19 -6.73 -8.43
N ASP A 149 16.51 -6.70 -8.51
CA ASP A 149 17.35 -5.51 -8.56
C ASP A 149 18.65 -5.80 -9.33
N GLU A 150 19.60 -4.85 -9.33
CA GLU A 150 20.89 -5.04 -10.00
C GLU A 150 21.75 -6.17 -9.39
N THR A 151 21.53 -6.51 -8.10
CA THR A 151 22.31 -7.53 -7.39
C THR A 151 21.74 -8.93 -7.62
N THR A 152 20.42 -9.05 -7.54
CA THR A 152 19.67 -10.31 -7.64
C THR A 152 19.25 -10.65 -9.06
N GLY A 153 19.35 -9.69 -9.98
CA GLY A 153 18.87 -9.77 -11.35
C GLY A 153 17.36 -9.53 -11.44
N TYR A 154 16.93 -8.94 -12.55
CA TYR A 154 15.54 -8.64 -12.81
C TYR A 154 14.83 -9.84 -13.42
N ARG A 155 13.60 -10.12 -12.98
CA ARG A 155 12.72 -11.12 -13.59
C ARG A 155 11.28 -10.64 -13.64
N LEU A 156 10.51 -11.16 -14.59
CA LEU A 156 9.07 -10.94 -14.61
C LEU A 156 8.42 -11.59 -13.39
N VAL A 157 7.52 -10.86 -12.75
CA VAL A 157 6.67 -11.44 -11.71
C VAL A 157 5.84 -12.54 -12.38
N LYS A 158 6.10 -13.79 -11.98
CA LYS A 158 5.28 -14.93 -12.38
C LYS A 158 3.94 -14.76 -11.68
N HIS A 159 3.00 -14.00 -12.26
CA HIS A 159 1.54 -14.09 -12.09
C HIS A 159 0.85 -12.81 -12.61
N LEU A 160 0.37 -12.89 -13.84
CA LEU A 160 -0.94 -12.33 -14.24
C LEU A 160 -1.70 -13.46 -14.95
N ARG A 161 -1.95 -14.55 -14.20
CA ARG A 161 -3.06 -15.45 -14.50
C ARG A 161 -4.24 -14.98 -13.65
N GLN A 162 -5.21 -14.39 -14.33
CA GLN A 162 -6.67 -14.41 -14.07
C GLN A 162 -7.14 -14.23 -12.62
N SER A 163 -7.84 -13.12 -12.37
CA SER A 163 -9.19 -13.09 -11.78
C SER A 163 -9.80 -11.72 -12.05
#